data_AF-A0A9E3W416-F1
#
_entry.id   AF-A0A9E3W416-F1
#
_cell.length_a   1.000
_cell.length_b   1.000
_cell.length_c   1.000
_cell.angle_alpha   90.00
_cell.angle_beta   90.00
_cell.angle_gamma   90.00
#
_symmetry.space_group_name_H-M   'P 1'
#
loop_
_entity.id
_entity.type
_entity.pdbx_description
1 polymer ?
#
loop_
_entity_poly.entity_id
_entity_poly.type
_entity_poly.pdbx_seq_one_letter_code
_entity_poly.pdbx_strand_id
1 'polypeptide(L)'
;AAGTAAAGTVAHDLAAVPAAAPVLAWRWKVDRVVEKADLATKAGDDFAARVYVFFDVPVESLSLGARMKALVARAIWGEKLPTAALCYVWDNRHPTGTRAWNPYTDRVRTVVLRSGRPGAWAEESRDLEADFREAFGAQWPGPVPRVTGVAAGNDTDQTGEAVTAWFGDFRLERRP
;
A
#
# COMPACT_ATOMS: atom_id res chain seq x y z
N ALA A 1 13.82 2.70 -30.22
CA ALA A 1 14.05 3.79 -29.27
C ALA A 1 13.32 3.43 -28.00
N ALA A 2 14.02 3.03 -26.94
CA ALA A 2 13.41 2.33 -25.83
C ALA A 2 13.96 2.87 -24.51
N GLY A 3 13.14 3.68 -23.83
CA GLY A 3 13.16 3.77 -22.38
C GLY A 3 11.94 2.99 -21.90
N THR A 4 12.15 1.80 -21.36
CA THR A 4 11.08 0.94 -20.85
C THR A 4 10.88 1.21 -19.37
N ALA A 5 10.21 2.32 -19.05
CA ALA A 5 9.51 2.43 -17.77
C ALA A 5 8.25 1.54 -17.87
N ALA A 6 8.03 0.65 -16.91
CA ALA A 6 6.92 -0.29 -16.94
C ALA A 6 6.26 -0.34 -15.55
N ALA A 7 5.27 0.52 -15.33
CA ALA A 7 4.35 0.40 -14.21
C ALA A 7 3.25 -0.62 -14.58
N GLY A 8 3.08 -1.66 -13.76
CA GLY A 8 2.01 -2.64 -13.89
C GLY A 8 1.27 -2.75 -12.56
N THR A 9 -0.06 -2.69 -12.58
CA THR A 9 -0.88 -2.91 -11.38
C THR A 9 -2.03 -3.85 -11.72
N VAL A 10 -2.24 -4.86 -10.86
CA VAL A 10 -3.44 -5.69 -10.86
C VAL A 10 -4.22 -5.36 -9.60
N ALA A 11 -5.53 -5.12 -9.73
CA ALA A 11 -6.42 -4.83 -8.63
C ALA A 11 -7.55 -5.87 -8.58
N HIS A 12 -7.91 -6.29 -7.37
CA HIS A 12 -9.06 -7.13 -7.11
C HIS A 12 -9.97 -6.45 -6.09
N ASP A 13 -11.23 -6.24 -6.50
CA ASP A 13 -12.28 -5.76 -5.60
C ASP A 13 -12.59 -6.83 -4.55
N LEU A 14 -12.69 -6.41 -3.30
CA LEU A 14 -13.03 -7.27 -2.17
C LEU A 14 -14.12 -6.60 -1.34
N ALA A 15 -14.99 -7.39 -0.73
CA ALA A 15 -15.95 -6.90 0.26
C ALA A 15 -15.74 -7.66 1.58
N ALA A 16 -14.49 -7.66 2.07
CA ALA A 16 -14.10 -8.42 3.25
C ALA A 16 -14.21 -7.55 4.52
N VAL A 17 -14.76 -8.14 5.59
CA VAL A 17 -14.77 -7.51 6.93
C VAL A 17 -13.52 -8.00 7.68
N PRO A 18 -12.55 -7.13 8.01
CA PRO A 18 -11.31 -7.55 8.67
C PRO A 18 -11.52 -8.35 9.96
N ALA A 19 -12.57 -8.06 10.72
CA ALA A 19 -12.89 -8.78 11.95
C ALA A 19 -13.14 -10.30 11.75
N ALA A 20 -13.48 -10.76 10.54
CA ALA A 20 -13.73 -12.16 10.24
C ALA A 20 -12.51 -12.90 9.64
N ALA A 21 -11.62 -12.19 8.95
CA ALA A 21 -10.41 -12.71 8.31
C ALA A 21 -9.36 -11.59 8.19
N PRO A 22 -8.63 -11.28 9.28
CA PRO A 22 -7.77 -10.10 9.31
C PRO A 22 -6.41 -10.35 8.67
N VAL A 23 -6.04 -11.59 8.36
CA VAL A 23 -4.70 -11.92 7.88
C VAL A 23 -4.67 -11.94 6.36
N LEU A 24 -3.94 -11.00 5.76
CA LEU A 24 -3.59 -11.05 4.34
C LEU A 24 -2.26 -11.79 4.19
N ALA A 25 -2.27 -12.90 3.47
CA ALA A 25 -1.08 -13.65 3.10
C ALA A 25 -0.87 -13.58 1.59
N TRP A 26 0.39 -13.45 1.16
CA TRP A 26 0.77 -13.49 -0.25
C TRP A 26 2.26 -13.84 -0.37
N ARG A 27 2.70 -14.05 -1.61
CA ARG A 27 4.12 -14.08 -1.93
C ARG A 27 4.45 -13.10 -3.04
N TRP A 28 5.67 -12.58 -2.99
CA TRP A 28 6.21 -11.68 -3.99
C TRP A 28 7.69 -11.93 -4.22
N LYS A 29 8.17 -11.47 -5.38
CA LYS A 29 9.57 -11.52 -5.78
C LYS A 29 9.85 -10.31 -6.65
N VAL A 30 11.04 -9.74 -6.51
CA VAL A 30 11.58 -8.71 -7.41
C VAL A 30 12.87 -9.22 -8.03
N ASP A 31 13.14 -8.88 -9.30
CA ASP A 31 14.40 -9.26 -9.96
C ASP A 31 15.58 -8.39 -9.51
N ARG A 32 15.29 -7.13 -9.16
CA ARG A 32 16.24 -6.15 -8.64
C ARG A 32 15.53 -5.15 -7.73
N VAL A 33 16.31 -4.35 -7.02
CA VAL A 33 15.81 -3.17 -6.29
C VAL A 33 15.82 -1.95 -7.22
N VAL A 34 14.98 -0.95 -6.93
CA VAL A 34 15.11 0.38 -7.56
C VAL A 34 16.18 1.12 -6.79
N GLU A 35 17.35 1.39 -7.38
CA GLU A 35 18.49 1.93 -6.62
C GLU A 35 18.26 3.36 -6.17
N LYS A 36 17.51 4.17 -6.93
CA LYS A 36 17.27 5.58 -6.65
C LYS A 36 16.08 5.86 -5.74
N ALA A 37 15.20 4.88 -5.51
CA ALA A 37 13.99 5.00 -4.71
C ALA A 37 14.25 5.50 -3.27
N ASP A 38 13.50 6.50 -2.83
CA ASP A 38 13.50 7.06 -1.48
C ASP A 38 12.06 7.37 -1.03
N LEU A 39 11.51 6.52 -0.17
CA LEU A 39 10.18 6.66 0.39
C LEU A 39 9.96 7.95 1.18
N ALA A 40 11.03 8.65 1.60
CA ALA A 40 10.92 9.91 2.33
C ALA A 40 10.67 11.11 1.42
N THR A 41 10.79 10.95 0.09
CA THR A 41 10.71 12.05 -0.87
C THR A 41 9.68 11.78 -1.96
N LYS A 42 9.02 12.83 -2.45
CA LYS A 42 8.09 12.73 -3.58
C LYS A 42 8.76 12.19 -4.85
N ALA A 43 9.97 12.66 -5.15
CA ALA A 43 10.70 12.28 -6.35
C ALA A 43 11.28 10.85 -6.32
N GLY A 44 11.21 10.18 -5.16
CA GLY A 44 11.75 8.84 -4.95
C GLY A 44 10.68 7.83 -4.53
N ASP A 45 9.38 8.12 -4.68
CA ASP A 45 8.27 7.24 -4.29
C ASP A 45 8.08 6.05 -5.27
N ASP A 46 9.17 5.62 -5.92
CA ASP A 46 9.27 4.39 -6.71
C ASP A 46 9.52 3.21 -5.78
N PHE A 47 8.90 2.07 -6.07
CA PHE A 47 9.16 0.84 -5.33
C PHE A 47 9.28 -0.35 -6.27
N ALA A 48 10.24 -1.22 -5.94
CA ALA A 48 10.45 -2.47 -6.67
C ALA A 48 9.18 -3.34 -6.69
N ALA A 49 8.41 -3.32 -5.61
CA ALA A 49 7.08 -3.90 -5.51
C ALA A 49 6.27 -3.21 -4.40
N ARG A 50 4.95 -3.11 -4.59
CA ARG A 50 3.98 -2.61 -3.63
C ARG A 50 2.70 -3.43 -3.62
N VAL A 51 2.09 -3.56 -2.44
CA VAL A 51 0.76 -4.13 -2.22
C VAL A 51 -0.08 -3.14 -1.42
N TYR A 52 -1.12 -2.61 -2.04
CA TYR A 52 -2.13 -1.78 -1.40
C TYR A 52 -3.27 -2.60 -0.84
N VAL A 53 -3.76 -2.18 0.32
CA VAL A 53 -5.03 -2.63 0.90
C VAL A 53 -5.87 -1.40 1.17
N PHE A 54 -7.04 -1.33 0.54
CA PHE A 54 -7.94 -0.19 0.61
C PHE A 54 -9.04 -0.42 1.64
N PHE A 55 -9.35 0.61 2.43
CA PHE A 55 -10.38 0.57 3.47
C PHE A 55 -11.52 1.54 3.16
N ASP A 56 -12.75 1.09 3.41
CA ASP A 56 -13.97 1.89 3.27
C ASP A 56 -14.14 2.85 4.45
N VAL A 57 -13.40 3.96 4.45
CA VAL A 57 -13.55 5.00 5.48
C VAL A 57 -14.55 6.06 4.98
N PRO A 58 -15.76 6.19 5.57
CA PRO A 58 -16.64 7.31 5.27
C PRO A 58 -15.94 8.67 5.45
N VAL A 59 -16.25 9.63 4.57
CA VAL A 59 -15.69 10.98 4.64
C VAL A 59 -16.21 11.73 5.88
N GLU A 60 -17.37 11.33 6.39
CA GLU A 60 -18.07 11.91 7.53
C GLU A 60 -17.38 11.64 8.87
N SER A 61 -16.59 10.57 8.95
CA SER A 61 -15.83 10.19 10.15
C SER A 61 -14.42 10.77 10.19
N LEU A 62 -14.04 11.57 9.19
CA LEU A 62 -12.78 12.33 9.18
C LEU A 62 -12.87 13.60 10.02
N SER A 63 -11.74 14.09 10.51
CA SER A 63 -11.66 15.43 11.12
C SER A 63 -12.13 16.51 10.13
N LEU A 64 -12.64 17.65 10.62
CA LEU A 64 -13.20 18.71 9.76
C LEU A 64 -12.23 19.15 8.63
N GLY A 65 -10.93 19.30 8.95
CA GLY A 65 -9.91 19.64 7.97
C GLY A 65 -9.64 18.52 6.95
N ALA A 66 -9.60 17.26 7.40
CA ALA A 66 -9.42 16.11 6.51
C ALA A 66 -10.66 15.87 5.62
N ARG A 67 -11.86 16.13 6.15
CA ARG A 67 -13.13 16.12 5.42
C ARG A 67 -13.15 17.15 4.30
N MET A 68 -12.74 18.39 4.57
CA MET A 68 -12.64 19.44 3.54
C MET A 68 -11.66 19.05 2.42
N LYS A 69 -10.49 18.49 2.77
CA LYS A 69 -9.53 17.96 1.77
C LYS A 69 -10.10 16.78 0.98
N ALA A 70 -10.90 15.91 1.60
CA ALA A 70 -11.52 14.76 0.94
C ALA A 70 -12.58 15.17 -0.08
N LEU A 71 -13.41 16.16 0.25
CA LEU A 71 -14.43 16.68 -0.66
C LEU A 71 -13.80 17.34 -1.90
N VAL A 72 -12.73 18.13 -1.71
CA VAL A 72 -11.98 18.73 -2.83
C VAL A 72 -11.31 17.64 -3.68
N ALA A 73 -10.66 16.67 -3.05
CA ALA A 73 -10.05 15.54 -3.75
C ALA A 73 -11.07 14.75 -4.58
N ARG A 74 -12.26 14.46 -4.02
CA ARG A 74 -13.36 13.78 -4.72
C ARG A 74 -13.90 14.59 -5.90
N ALA A 75 -13.95 15.91 -5.78
CA ALA A 75 -14.38 16.79 -6.87
C ALA A 75 -13.38 16.81 -8.05
N ILE A 76 -12.09 16.59 -7.78
CA ILE A 76 -11.02 16.62 -8.80
C ILE A 76 -10.77 15.21 -9.38
N TRP A 77 -10.81 14.16 -8.56
CA TRP A 77 -10.40 12.80 -8.93
C TRP A 77 -11.53 11.74 -8.88
N GLY A 78 -12.78 12.14 -8.57
CA GLY A 78 -13.96 11.27 -8.58
C GLY A 78 -14.26 10.52 -7.27
N GLU A 79 -15.34 9.72 -7.26
CA GLU A 79 -15.91 9.08 -6.04
C GLU A 79 -15.09 7.92 -5.45
N LYS A 80 -14.13 7.37 -6.20
CA LYS A 80 -13.36 6.17 -5.81
C LYS A 80 -12.01 6.48 -5.17
N LEU A 81 -11.90 7.57 -4.40
CA LEU A 81 -10.68 7.82 -3.66
C LEU A 81 -10.71 7.03 -2.35
N PRO A 82 -9.80 6.06 -2.14
CA PRO A 82 -9.67 5.42 -0.85
C PRO A 82 -9.30 6.47 0.19
N THR A 83 -10.08 6.50 1.24
CA THR A 83 -9.99 7.44 2.36
C THR A 83 -8.96 6.97 3.40
N ALA A 84 -8.61 5.69 3.39
CA ALA A 84 -7.45 5.11 4.08
C ALA A 84 -6.91 3.88 3.31
N ALA A 85 -5.58 3.74 3.26
CA ALA A 85 -4.93 2.58 2.69
C ALA A 85 -3.64 2.22 3.43
N LEU A 86 -3.36 0.91 3.51
CA LEU A 86 -2.04 0.39 3.85
C LEU A 86 -1.29 0.10 2.55
N CYS A 87 -0.01 0.44 2.49
CA CYS A 87 0.87 0.15 1.37
C CYS A 87 2.09 -0.62 1.86
N TYR A 88 2.16 -1.92 1.55
CA TYR A 88 3.32 -2.74 1.86
C TYR A 88 4.33 -2.67 0.74
N VAL A 89 5.59 -2.36 1.05
CA VAL A 89 6.61 -2.14 0.03
C VAL A 89 7.84 -3.03 0.20
N TRP A 90 8.45 -3.34 -0.93
CA TRP A 90 9.80 -3.85 -1.03
C TRP A 90 10.74 -2.68 -1.31
N ASP A 91 11.45 -2.24 -0.26
CA ASP A 91 12.32 -1.08 -0.31
C ASP A 91 13.77 -1.46 -0.69
N ASN A 92 14.61 -0.45 -0.91
CA ASN A 92 16.03 -0.60 -1.20
C ASN A 92 16.94 -0.12 -0.06
N ARG A 93 16.46 0.80 0.80
CA ARG A 93 17.29 1.59 1.72
C ARG A 93 16.85 1.50 3.18
N HIS A 94 15.56 1.58 3.45
CA HIS A 94 15.04 1.62 4.81
C HIS A 94 14.93 0.21 5.37
N PRO A 95 15.12 0.04 6.69
CA PRO A 95 15.02 -1.27 7.32
C PRO A 95 13.58 -1.80 7.30
N THR A 96 13.43 -3.12 7.23
CA THR A 96 12.15 -3.80 7.45
C THR A 96 11.51 -3.34 8.76
N GLY A 97 10.20 -3.10 8.73
CA GLY A 97 9.43 -2.53 9.84
C GLY A 97 9.34 -1.01 9.82
N THR A 98 10.06 -0.32 8.92
CA THR A 98 9.91 1.13 8.75
C THR A 98 8.49 1.46 8.33
N ARG A 99 7.90 2.48 8.95
CA ARG A 99 6.55 2.97 8.63
C ARG A 99 6.58 4.48 8.37
N ALA A 100 6.02 4.91 7.26
CA ALA A 100 5.96 6.31 6.87
C ALA A 100 4.59 6.67 6.29
N TRP A 101 4.23 7.95 6.38
CA TRP A 101 3.12 8.47 5.61
C TRP A 101 3.59 8.73 4.18
N ASN A 102 2.75 8.44 3.20
CA ASN A 102 3.07 8.76 1.81
C ASN A 102 3.27 10.29 1.67
N PRO A 103 4.31 10.76 0.95
CA PRO A 103 4.64 12.19 0.90
C PRO A 103 3.61 13.03 0.14
N TYR A 104 2.70 12.40 -0.62
CA TYR A 104 1.60 13.06 -1.33
C TYR A 104 0.30 13.09 -0.52
N THR A 105 0.10 12.18 0.44
CA THR A 105 -1.16 12.06 1.18
C THR A 105 -0.99 11.46 2.57
N ASP A 106 -1.74 12.00 3.53
CA ASP A 106 -1.91 11.47 4.88
C ASP A 106 -2.87 10.26 4.97
N ARG A 107 -3.36 9.75 3.83
CA ARG A 107 -4.31 8.63 3.77
C ARG A 107 -3.66 7.28 3.52
N VAL A 108 -2.40 7.27 3.10
CA VAL A 108 -1.66 6.06 2.79
C VAL A 108 -0.54 5.89 3.79
N ARG A 109 -0.59 4.79 4.55
CA ARG A 109 0.50 4.39 5.43
C ARG A 109 1.35 3.35 4.73
N THR A 110 2.59 3.73 4.42
CA THR A 110 3.59 2.84 3.85
C THR A 110 4.28 2.04 4.96
N VAL A 111 4.49 0.74 4.72
CA VAL A 111 5.14 -0.20 5.63
C VAL A 111 6.16 -1.01 4.84
N VAL A 112 7.43 -0.90 5.22
CA VAL A 112 8.52 -1.66 4.60
C VAL A 112 8.51 -3.07 5.14
N LEU A 113 8.19 -4.05 4.30
CA LEU A 113 8.22 -5.47 4.68
C LEU A 113 9.55 -6.13 4.30
N ARG A 114 10.17 -5.69 3.19
CA ARG A 114 11.45 -6.19 2.72
C ARG A 114 12.35 -5.05 2.30
N SER A 115 13.67 -5.29 2.38
CA SER A 115 14.68 -4.33 1.93
C SER A 115 15.91 -5.02 1.33
N GLY A 116 16.36 -4.54 0.18
CA GLY A 116 17.72 -4.75 -0.35
C GLY A 116 18.05 -6.07 -1.07
N ARG A 117 17.51 -7.24 -0.69
CA ARG A 117 17.91 -8.54 -1.30
C ARG A 117 16.89 -9.06 -2.34
N PRO A 118 17.10 -8.88 -3.66
CA PRO A 118 16.19 -9.38 -4.69
C PRO A 118 16.40 -10.88 -5.01
N GLY A 119 15.57 -11.43 -5.91
CA GLY A 119 15.81 -12.69 -6.61
C GLY A 119 15.15 -13.94 -6.02
N ALA A 120 14.74 -13.91 -4.75
CA ALA A 120 14.02 -15.02 -4.09
C ALA A 120 12.55 -14.67 -3.85
N TRP A 121 11.68 -15.68 -3.92
CA TRP A 121 10.30 -15.55 -3.46
C TRP A 121 10.29 -15.33 -1.95
N ALA A 122 9.57 -14.32 -1.50
CA ALA A 122 9.31 -14.05 -0.11
C ALA A 122 7.81 -14.21 0.17
N GLU A 123 7.49 -14.88 1.27
CA GLU A 123 6.13 -14.98 1.79
C GLU A 123 5.91 -13.87 2.82
N GLU A 124 4.72 -13.29 2.79
CA GLU A 124 4.25 -12.28 3.73
C GLU A 124 2.93 -12.72 4.36
N SER A 125 2.74 -12.34 5.62
CA SER A 125 1.50 -12.54 6.36
C SER A 125 1.29 -11.34 7.27
N ARG A 126 0.22 -10.57 7.05
CA ARG A 126 -0.04 -9.31 7.75
C ARG A 126 -1.43 -9.29 8.35
N ASP A 127 -1.51 -8.96 9.64
CA ASP A 127 -2.76 -8.65 10.33
C ASP A 127 -3.20 -7.22 9.95
N LEU A 128 -4.15 -7.13 9.02
CA LEU A 128 -4.68 -5.88 8.49
C LEU A 128 -5.38 -5.05 9.56
N GLU A 129 -6.00 -5.69 10.56
CA GLU A 129 -6.66 -4.98 11.65
C GLU A 129 -5.61 -4.30 12.53
N ALA A 130 -4.57 -5.04 12.92
CA ALA A 130 -3.48 -4.50 13.74
C ALA A 130 -2.74 -3.37 13.00
N ASP A 131 -2.40 -3.58 11.73
CA ASP A 131 -1.71 -2.56 10.93
C ASP A 131 -2.59 -1.32 10.70
N PHE A 132 -3.90 -1.48 10.48
CA PHE A 132 -4.82 -0.36 10.39
C PHE A 132 -4.92 0.42 11.71
N ARG A 133 -5.04 -0.27 12.84
CA ARG A 133 -5.13 0.34 14.17
C ARG A 133 -3.88 1.13 14.52
N GLU A 134 -2.71 0.59 14.21
CA GLU A 134 -1.44 1.29 14.42
C GLU A 134 -1.34 2.55 13.56
N ALA A 135 -1.78 2.49 12.31
CA ALA A 135 -1.70 3.60 11.36
C ALA A 135 -2.75 4.71 11.63
N PHE A 136 -4.00 4.31 11.82
CA PHE A 136 -5.15 5.21 11.78
C PHE A 136 -5.94 5.26 13.10
N GLY A 137 -5.67 4.38 14.06
CA GLY A 137 -6.52 4.20 15.26
C GLY A 137 -6.67 5.45 16.13
N ALA A 138 -5.66 6.31 16.20
CA ALA A 138 -5.75 7.58 16.92
C ALA A 138 -6.79 8.54 16.30
N GLN A 139 -6.97 8.48 14.98
CA GLN A 139 -7.94 9.28 14.24
C GLN A 139 -9.25 8.49 13.98
N TRP A 140 -9.25 7.19 14.29
CA TRP A 140 -10.34 6.25 14.02
C TRP A 140 -10.65 5.39 15.25
N PRO A 141 -11.43 5.91 16.21
CA PRO A 141 -11.81 5.16 17.40
C PRO A 141 -12.87 4.07 17.13
N GLY A 142 -13.56 4.11 15.98
CA GLY A 142 -14.59 3.16 15.59
C GLY A 142 -14.06 1.76 15.23
N PRO A 143 -14.91 0.81 14.81
CA PRO A 143 -14.47 -0.50 14.31
C PRO A 143 -13.60 -0.36 13.06
N VAL A 144 -12.62 -1.25 12.84
CA VAL A 144 -11.80 -1.21 11.61
C VAL A 144 -12.71 -1.34 10.38
N PRO A 145 -12.59 -0.43 9.39
CA PRO A 145 -13.45 -0.44 8.22
C PRO A 145 -13.27 -1.68 7.35
N ARG A 146 -14.22 -1.92 6.45
CA ARG A 146 -14.13 -3.03 5.50
C ARG A 146 -12.98 -2.82 4.53
N VAL A 147 -12.34 -3.93 4.12
CA VAL A 147 -11.39 -3.90 3.00
C VAL A 147 -12.19 -3.93 1.70
N THR A 148 -11.98 -2.92 0.86
CA THR A 148 -12.67 -2.74 -0.43
C THR A 148 -11.89 -3.32 -1.62
N GLY A 149 -10.60 -3.55 -1.43
CA GLY A 149 -9.78 -4.14 -2.48
C GLY A 149 -8.32 -4.27 -2.08
N VAL A 150 -7.63 -5.09 -2.87
CA VAL A 150 -6.17 -5.24 -2.83
C VAL A 150 -5.64 -4.93 -4.23
N ALA A 151 -4.58 -4.15 -4.31
CA ALA A 151 -3.86 -3.91 -5.55
C ALA A 151 -2.39 -4.22 -5.38
N ALA A 152 -1.77 -4.86 -6.36
CA ALA A 152 -0.36 -5.20 -6.34
C ALA A 152 0.30 -4.75 -7.64
N GLY A 153 1.50 -4.21 -7.54
CA GLY A 153 2.22 -3.69 -8.68
C GLY A 153 3.61 -3.19 -8.35
N ASN A 154 4.30 -2.71 -9.35
CA ASN A 154 5.55 -1.97 -9.23
C ASN A 154 5.31 -0.52 -9.68
N ASP A 155 6.08 0.42 -9.14
CA ASP A 155 6.12 1.80 -9.64
C ASP A 155 7.58 2.14 -9.92
N THR A 156 7.89 2.37 -11.20
CA THR A 156 9.25 2.64 -11.65
C THR A 156 9.30 3.78 -12.67
N ASP A 157 8.29 4.65 -12.66
CA ASP A 157 8.15 5.73 -13.64
C ASP A 157 8.95 6.98 -13.24
N GLN A 158 9.30 7.14 -11.96
CA GLN A 158 9.98 8.36 -11.46
C GLN A 158 11.51 8.30 -11.58
N THR A 159 12.11 7.12 -11.42
CA THR A 159 13.58 6.93 -11.41
C THR A 159 14.15 6.57 -12.80
N GLY A 160 13.27 6.20 -13.74
CA GLY A 160 13.65 5.69 -15.06
C GLY A 160 14.32 4.31 -15.02
N GLU A 161 14.30 3.64 -13.86
CA GLU A 161 14.74 2.26 -13.71
C GLU A 161 13.60 1.30 -14.08
N ALA A 162 13.94 0.05 -14.38
CA ALA A 162 12.96 -0.97 -14.72
C ALA A 162 13.14 -2.16 -13.77
N VAL A 163 12.05 -2.54 -13.11
CA VAL A 163 11.99 -3.70 -12.20
C VAL A 163 10.88 -4.61 -12.65
N THR A 164 11.12 -5.92 -12.62
CA THR A 164 10.07 -6.91 -12.75
C THR A 164 9.69 -7.42 -11.36
N ALA A 165 8.42 -7.24 -11.00
CA ALA A 165 7.84 -7.81 -9.81
C ALA A 165 6.90 -8.96 -10.18
N TRP A 166 6.95 -10.03 -9.40
CA TRP A 166 5.99 -11.13 -9.45
C TRP A 166 5.24 -11.20 -8.14
N PHE A 167 3.95 -11.48 -8.22
CA PHE A 167 3.08 -11.65 -7.08
C PHE A 167 2.30 -12.95 -7.23
N GLY A 168 1.91 -13.56 -6.12
CA GLY A 168 1.13 -14.78 -6.14
C GLY A 168 0.49 -15.12 -4.81
N ASP A 169 -0.44 -16.06 -4.88
CA ASP A 169 -1.04 -16.75 -3.74
C ASP A 169 -1.67 -15.81 -2.71
N PHE A 170 -2.32 -14.73 -3.15
CA PHE A 170 -3.08 -13.86 -2.26
C PHE A 170 -4.21 -14.62 -1.58
N ARG A 171 -4.24 -14.61 -0.25
CA ARG A 171 -5.25 -15.25 0.58
C ARG A 171 -5.65 -14.34 1.73
N LEU A 172 -6.94 -14.34 2.05
CA LEU A 172 -7.44 -13.79 3.30
C LEU A 172 -7.75 -14.96 4.26
N GLU A 173 -7.14 -14.91 5.42
CA GLU A 173 -7.13 -16.00 6.39
C GLU A 173 -7.65 -15.49 7.75
N ARG A 174 -8.21 -16.40 8.55
CA ARG A 174 -8.54 -16.10 9.95
C ARG A 174 -7.24 -16.09 10.77
N ARG A 175 -7.24 -15.41 11.92
CA ARG A 175 -6.16 -15.60 12.90
C ARG A 175 -6.10 -17.08 13.28
N PRO A 176 -4.91 -17.70 13.37
CA PRO A 176 -4.76 -19.04 13.92
C PRO A 176 -5.25 -19.11 15.37
#